data_AF-A0A2E4HTJ9-F1
#
_entry.id   AF-A0A2E4HTJ9-F1
#
_cell.length_a   1.000
_cell.length_b   1.000
_cell.length_c   1.000
_cell.angle_alpha   90.00
_cell.angle_beta   90.00
_cell.angle_gamma   90.00
#
_symmetry.space_group_name_H-M   'P 1'
#
loop_
_entity.id
_entity.type
_entity.pdbx_description
1 polymer ?
#
loop_
_entity_poly.entity_id
_entity_poly.type
_entity_poly.pdbx_seq_one_letter_code
_entity_poly.pdbx_strand_id
1 'polypeptide(L)'
;MKSTALIRVSLTLAFLSFCGLQIAEEYSQGKHYEVLSSPITTRDPSKIEVVEVFWYGCNHCHALESYINQWEKQLPKDVYFKKSPATWNPTLMIHARLFYTAKALGIEEKVTPAAFTAIHRERRFLTGNSELEYFFRGFGINKERYNSVSTSFGVENSVNQANKRMRQWSITAVPTLIVNGKYKVSANRSLRTEDILNVVNFLIKKERQLLPNS
;
A
#
# COMPACT_ATOMS: atom_id res chain seq x y z
N MET A 1 51.00 59.40 -45.48
CA MET A 1 50.15 59.95 -44.40
C MET A 1 48.74 59.41 -44.58
N LYS A 2 48.17 58.82 -43.53
CA LYS A 2 46.79 58.28 -43.38
C LYS A 2 46.55 56.92 -44.05
N SER A 3 45.87 55.94 -43.47
CA SER A 3 45.65 55.47 -42.10
C SER A 3 44.99 54.09 -42.29
N THR A 4 45.58 53.04 -41.73
CA THR A 4 45.08 51.67 -41.72
C THR A 4 43.91 51.55 -40.74
N ALA A 5 42.73 51.11 -41.19
CA ALA A 5 41.61 50.75 -40.32
C ALA A 5 41.36 49.24 -40.40
N LEU A 6 41.98 48.52 -39.44
CA LEU A 6 41.69 47.10 -39.17
C LEU A 6 40.39 47.02 -38.35
N ILE A 7 39.31 46.59 -39.00
CA ILE A 7 38.05 46.28 -38.35
C ILE A 7 38.19 44.91 -37.67
N ARG A 8 38.33 44.91 -36.34
CA ARG A 8 38.27 43.70 -35.51
C ARG A 8 36.81 43.31 -35.30
N VAL A 9 36.33 42.31 -36.05
CA VAL A 9 35.06 41.63 -35.78
C VAL A 9 35.27 40.73 -34.56
N SER A 10 34.81 41.17 -33.38
CA SER A 10 34.79 40.33 -32.18
C SER A 10 33.58 39.39 -32.25
N LEU A 11 33.84 38.11 -32.46
CA LEU A 11 32.84 37.04 -32.44
C LEU A 11 32.63 36.59 -30.98
N THR A 12 31.69 37.21 -30.28
CA THR A 12 31.26 36.80 -28.93
C THR A 12 30.39 35.56 -29.03
N LEU A 13 30.98 34.39 -28.74
CA LEU A 13 30.30 33.11 -28.62
C LEU A 13 29.46 33.11 -27.32
N ALA A 14 28.16 33.37 -27.44
CA ALA A 14 27.23 33.29 -26.31
C ALA A 14 27.01 31.82 -25.90
N PHE A 15 27.75 31.37 -24.89
CA PHE A 15 27.51 30.11 -24.20
C PHE A 15 26.20 30.24 -23.40
N LEU A 16 25.07 29.89 -24.01
CA LEU A 16 23.79 29.70 -23.34
C LEU A 16 23.94 28.53 -22.36
N SER A 17 24.35 28.86 -21.14
CA SER A 17 24.40 27.94 -20.01
C SER A 17 22.96 27.52 -19.71
N PHE A 18 22.55 26.38 -20.27
CA PHE A 18 21.29 25.73 -19.97
C PHE A 18 21.39 25.18 -18.54
N CYS A 19 21.12 26.04 -17.57
CA CYS A 19 20.95 25.66 -16.18
C CYS A 19 19.62 24.89 -16.11
N GLY A 20 19.67 23.60 -16.42
CA GLY A 20 18.54 22.71 -16.16
C GLY A 20 18.28 22.70 -14.66
N LEU A 21 17.13 23.22 -14.24
CA LEU A 21 16.63 22.99 -12.89
C LEU A 21 16.49 21.47 -12.71
N GLN A 22 17.48 20.85 -12.08
CA GLN A 22 17.28 19.54 -11.48
C GLN A 22 16.36 19.75 -10.28
N ILE A 23 15.05 19.59 -10.50
CA ILE A 23 14.12 19.38 -9.39
C ILE A 23 14.55 18.05 -8.77
N ALA A 24 15.19 18.11 -7.60
CA ALA A 24 15.47 16.91 -6.83
C ALA A 24 14.14 16.20 -6.56
N GLU A 25 14.07 14.91 -6.92
CA GLU A 25 12.89 14.09 -6.68
C GLU A 25 12.64 14.05 -5.16
N GLU A 26 11.48 14.53 -4.71
CA GLU A 26 11.13 14.69 -3.29
C GLU A 26 11.35 13.40 -2.48
N TYR A 27 11.11 12.26 -3.13
CA TYR A 27 11.38 10.93 -2.59
C TYR A 27 12.25 10.11 -3.54
N SER A 28 13.37 9.59 -3.01
CA SER A 28 14.29 8.72 -3.75
C SER A 28 14.16 7.22 -3.41
N GLN A 29 14.45 6.39 -4.42
CA GLN A 29 14.59 4.93 -4.30
C GLN A 29 15.70 4.56 -3.31
N GLY A 30 15.51 3.48 -2.55
CA GLY A 30 16.46 2.98 -1.55
C GLY A 30 16.44 3.76 -0.24
N LYS A 31 15.79 4.94 -0.20
CA LYS A 31 15.58 5.74 1.00
C LYS A 31 14.13 5.72 1.47
N HIS A 32 13.19 6.05 0.59
CA HIS A 32 11.76 6.17 0.95
C HIS A 32 10.91 5.02 0.38
N TYR A 33 11.35 4.43 -0.74
CA TYR A 33 10.70 3.28 -1.34
C TYR A 33 11.73 2.35 -2.00
N GLU A 34 11.35 1.10 -2.21
CA GLU A 34 12.10 0.13 -2.99
C GLU A 34 11.36 -0.17 -4.29
N VAL A 35 12.11 -0.47 -5.35
CA VAL A 35 11.55 -1.02 -6.60
C VAL A 35 11.66 -2.54 -6.53
N LEU A 36 10.56 -3.24 -6.78
CA LEU A 36 10.55 -4.69 -6.85
C LEU A 36 11.41 -5.15 -8.02
N SER A 37 12.27 -6.15 -7.78
CA SER A 37 13.13 -6.73 -8.82
C SER A 37 12.34 -7.37 -9.96
N SER A 38 11.11 -7.80 -9.69
CA SER A 38 10.17 -8.33 -10.69
C SER A 38 8.80 -7.70 -10.48
N PRO A 39 8.46 -6.65 -11.24
CA PRO A 39 7.13 -6.05 -11.19
C PRO A 39 6.03 -7.07 -11.44
N ILE A 40 4.91 -6.92 -10.73
CA ILE A 40 3.76 -7.79 -10.85
C ILE A 40 2.65 -7.07 -11.57
N THR A 41 2.09 -7.70 -12.59
CA THR A 41 0.92 -7.19 -13.30
C THR A 41 -0.25 -6.99 -12.33
N THR A 42 -0.82 -5.80 -12.34
CA THR A 42 -2.02 -5.48 -11.57
C THR A 42 -3.26 -6.10 -12.20
N ARG A 43 -4.36 -6.16 -11.44
CA ARG A 43 -5.61 -6.76 -11.93
C ARG A 43 -6.23 -5.97 -13.08
N ASP A 44 -6.10 -4.65 -13.03
CA ASP A 44 -6.65 -3.72 -14.02
C ASP A 44 -5.53 -2.76 -14.44
N PRO A 45 -4.97 -2.90 -15.66
CA PRO A 45 -3.87 -2.06 -16.13
C PRO A 45 -4.30 -0.61 -16.40
N SER A 46 -5.61 -0.32 -16.43
CA SER A 46 -6.13 1.06 -16.58
C SER A 46 -6.12 1.84 -15.26
N LYS A 47 -5.84 1.17 -14.14
CA LYS A 47 -5.82 1.76 -12.80
C LYS A 47 -4.48 1.57 -12.10
N ILE A 48 -4.15 2.53 -11.25
CA ILE A 48 -3.01 2.46 -10.35
C ILE A 48 -3.47 1.68 -9.10
N GLU A 49 -3.03 0.43 -8.98
CA GLU A 49 -3.36 -0.39 -7.81
C GLU A 49 -2.47 0.00 -6.61
N VAL A 50 -3.08 0.19 -5.44
CA VAL A 50 -2.37 0.32 -4.16
C VAL A 50 -2.82 -0.77 -3.22
N VAL A 51 -1.88 -1.54 -2.69
CA VAL A 51 -2.18 -2.63 -1.75
C VAL A 51 -1.48 -2.41 -0.44
N GLU A 52 -2.25 -2.28 0.64
CA GLU A 52 -1.69 -2.35 1.98
C GLU A 52 -1.59 -3.80 2.43
N VAL A 53 -0.37 -4.24 2.74
CA VAL A 53 -0.12 -5.46 3.49
C VAL A 53 -0.06 -5.14 4.96
N PHE A 54 -0.96 -5.73 5.74
CA PHE A 54 -1.19 -5.38 7.14
C PHE A 54 -1.40 -6.61 8.04
N TRP A 55 -1.38 -6.39 9.35
CA TRP A 55 -1.78 -7.38 10.35
C TRP A 55 -2.51 -6.71 11.51
N TYR A 56 -3.64 -7.28 11.94
CA TYR A 56 -4.43 -6.76 13.06
C TYR A 56 -3.69 -6.67 14.40
N GLY A 57 -2.60 -7.42 14.60
CA GLY A 57 -1.79 -7.32 15.81
C GLY A 57 -0.64 -6.32 15.74
N CYS A 58 -0.47 -5.62 14.61
CA CYS A 58 0.62 -4.67 14.42
C CYS A 58 0.20 -3.27 14.88
N ASN A 59 0.90 -2.72 15.89
CA ASN A 59 0.65 -1.36 16.39
C ASN A 59 0.79 -0.29 15.30
N HIS A 60 1.75 -0.42 14.39
CA HIS A 60 1.94 0.52 13.28
C HIS A 60 0.81 0.42 12.24
N CYS A 61 0.26 -0.76 11.99
CA CYS A 61 -0.93 -0.90 11.13
C CYS A 61 -2.12 -0.20 11.77
N HIS A 62 -2.38 -0.46 13.05
CA HIS A 62 -3.47 0.17 13.79
C HIS A 62 -3.37 1.71 13.81
N ALA A 63 -2.16 2.25 14.01
CA ALA A 63 -1.94 3.69 13.95
C ALA A 63 -2.21 4.27 12.54
N LEU A 64 -1.87 3.51 11.49
CA LEU A 64 -2.02 3.93 10.10
C LEU A 64 -3.50 3.96 9.63
N GLU A 65 -4.38 3.16 10.24
CA GLU A 65 -5.81 3.05 9.86
C GLU A 65 -6.51 4.40 9.75
N SER A 66 -6.29 5.30 10.71
CA SER A 66 -6.94 6.62 10.71
C SER A 66 -6.55 7.48 9.50
N TYR A 67 -5.31 7.33 9.03
CA TYR A 67 -4.79 8.02 7.86
C TYR A 67 -5.28 7.35 6.56
N ILE A 68 -5.25 6.01 6.49
CA ILE A 68 -5.78 5.22 5.36
C ILE A 68 -7.25 5.56 5.13
N ASN A 69 -8.08 5.56 6.17
CA ASN A 69 -9.52 5.81 6.05
C ASN A 69 -9.85 7.21 5.53
N GLN A 70 -9.01 8.21 5.83
CA GLN A 70 -9.18 9.57 5.30
C GLN A 70 -8.67 9.68 3.87
N TRP A 71 -7.51 9.08 3.60
CA TRP A 71 -6.87 9.07 2.30
C TRP A 71 -7.69 8.31 1.25
N GLU A 72 -8.23 7.14 1.59
CA GLU A 72 -9.02 6.30 0.68
C GLU A 72 -10.26 7.03 0.17
N LYS A 73 -10.93 7.83 1.03
CA LYS A 73 -12.09 8.65 0.66
C LYS A 73 -11.78 9.75 -0.35
N GLN A 74 -10.51 10.13 -0.47
CA GLN A 74 -10.04 11.19 -1.36
C GLN A 74 -9.41 10.64 -2.65
N LEU A 75 -9.39 9.31 -2.82
CA LEU A 75 -8.75 8.71 -3.98
C LEU A 75 -9.47 9.08 -5.29
N PRO A 76 -8.72 9.49 -6.32
CA PRO A 76 -9.28 9.68 -7.65
C PRO A 76 -9.67 8.33 -8.27
N LYS A 77 -10.56 8.38 -9.28
CA LYS A 77 -11.18 7.19 -9.89
C LYS A 77 -10.19 6.23 -10.57
N ASP A 78 -9.02 6.72 -10.94
CA ASP A 78 -7.93 5.98 -11.57
C ASP A 78 -7.05 5.22 -10.55
N VAL A 79 -7.28 5.40 -9.24
CA VAL A 79 -6.59 4.65 -8.18
C VAL A 79 -7.54 3.61 -7.59
N TYR A 80 -7.04 2.40 -7.40
CA TYR A 80 -7.76 1.33 -6.71
C TYR A 80 -6.98 0.87 -5.49
N PHE A 81 -7.54 1.10 -4.30
CA PHE A 81 -6.97 0.65 -3.05
C PHE A 81 -7.59 -0.65 -2.57
N LYS A 82 -6.77 -1.52 -1.95
CA LYS A 82 -7.24 -2.69 -1.21
C LYS A 82 -6.28 -3.06 -0.09
N LYS A 83 -6.81 -3.70 0.95
CA LYS A 83 -6.01 -4.36 1.99
C LYS A 83 -5.77 -5.83 1.64
N SER A 84 -4.62 -6.36 2.03
CA SER A 84 -4.26 -7.78 1.94
C SER A 84 -3.54 -8.19 3.24
N PRO A 85 -4.08 -9.12 4.04
CA PRO A 85 -3.42 -9.56 5.27
C PRO A 85 -2.06 -10.20 4.99
N ALA A 86 -1.10 -10.01 5.89
CA ALA A 86 0.10 -10.82 5.96
C ALA A 86 -0.24 -12.26 6.43
N THR A 87 0.55 -13.25 6.02
CA THR A 87 0.25 -14.69 6.21
C THR A 87 1.49 -15.54 6.53
N TRP A 88 2.60 -14.96 6.97
CA TRP A 88 3.88 -15.69 7.09
C TRP A 88 3.98 -16.61 8.33
N ASN A 89 2.99 -16.63 9.21
CA ASN A 89 2.91 -17.54 10.36
C ASN A 89 1.45 -17.92 10.68
N PRO A 90 1.22 -18.93 11.55
CA PRO A 90 -0.13 -19.42 11.85
C PRO A 90 -1.08 -18.35 12.40
N THR A 91 -0.63 -17.48 13.30
CA THR A 91 -1.45 -16.38 13.87
C THR A 91 -1.92 -15.42 12.77
N LEU A 92 -1.01 -15.03 11.88
CA LEU A 92 -1.32 -14.18 10.74
C LEU A 92 -2.29 -14.85 9.77
N MET A 93 -2.17 -16.16 9.54
CA MET A 93 -3.14 -16.92 8.74
C MET A 93 -4.54 -16.92 9.37
N ILE A 94 -4.64 -17.02 10.71
CA ILE A 94 -5.94 -16.90 11.41
C ILE A 94 -6.53 -15.50 11.20
N HIS A 95 -5.73 -14.45 11.36
CA HIS A 95 -6.18 -13.07 11.16
C HIS A 95 -6.51 -12.77 9.69
N ALA A 96 -5.81 -13.39 8.75
CA ALA A 96 -6.15 -13.34 7.33
C ALA A 96 -7.52 -13.98 7.06
N ARG A 97 -7.80 -15.12 7.69
CA ARG A 97 -9.11 -15.77 7.62
C ARG A 97 -10.21 -14.92 8.25
N LEU A 98 -9.96 -14.27 9.40
CA LEU A 98 -10.89 -13.29 9.98
C LEU A 98 -11.22 -12.19 8.97
N PHE A 99 -10.20 -11.60 8.33
CA PHE A 99 -10.39 -10.53 7.33
C PHE A 99 -11.23 -11.00 6.14
N TYR A 100 -10.87 -12.12 5.52
CA TYR A 100 -11.58 -12.61 4.34
C TYR A 100 -12.97 -13.18 4.67
N THR A 101 -13.19 -13.68 5.89
CA THR A 101 -14.53 -14.01 6.38
C THR A 101 -15.40 -12.76 6.45
N ALA A 102 -14.88 -11.66 7.02
CA ALA A 102 -15.59 -10.39 7.08
C ALA A 102 -15.88 -9.82 5.67
N LYS A 103 -14.93 -9.92 4.73
CA LYS A 103 -15.17 -9.54 3.32
C LYS A 103 -16.26 -10.38 2.68
N ALA A 104 -16.21 -11.71 2.84
CA ALA A 104 -17.21 -12.62 2.26
C ALA A 104 -18.61 -12.39 2.83
N LEU A 105 -18.70 -11.91 4.07
CA LEU A 105 -19.95 -11.50 4.72
C LEU A 105 -20.39 -10.07 4.40
N GLY A 106 -19.56 -9.27 3.70
CA GLY A 106 -19.88 -7.87 3.38
C GLY A 106 -19.84 -6.92 4.59
N ILE A 107 -19.12 -7.28 5.66
CA ILE A 107 -19.06 -6.51 6.92
C ILE A 107 -17.64 -6.07 7.30
N GLU A 108 -16.71 -6.11 6.36
CA GLU A 108 -15.30 -5.72 6.57
C GLU A 108 -15.16 -4.34 7.24
N GLU A 109 -15.84 -3.32 6.71
CA GLU A 109 -15.75 -1.94 7.20
C GLU A 109 -16.07 -1.80 8.70
N LYS A 110 -16.93 -2.69 9.23
CA LYS A 110 -17.27 -2.73 10.66
C LYS A 110 -16.30 -3.63 11.44
N VAL A 111 -15.92 -4.76 10.87
CA VAL A 111 -15.09 -5.77 11.53
C VAL A 111 -13.64 -5.33 11.67
N THR A 112 -13.05 -4.69 10.66
CA THR A 112 -11.65 -4.26 10.68
C THR A 112 -11.31 -3.33 11.85
N PRO A 113 -12.01 -2.20 12.06
CA PRO A 113 -11.74 -1.34 13.22
C PRO A 113 -12.05 -2.03 14.56
N ALA A 114 -13.07 -2.90 14.61
CA ALA A 114 -13.40 -3.66 15.81
C ALA A 114 -12.34 -4.72 16.15
N ALA A 115 -11.75 -5.39 15.16
CA ALA A 115 -10.68 -6.37 15.36
C ALA A 115 -9.40 -5.71 15.89
N PHE A 116 -9.03 -4.56 15.32
CA PHE A 116 -7.94 -3.74 15.86
C PHE A 116 -8.22 -3.30 17.30
N THR A 117 -9.43 -2.85 17.60
CA THR A 117 -9.84 -2.45 18.96
C THR A 117 -9.74 -3.62 19.94
N ALA A 118 -10.28 -4.79 19.57
CA ALA A 118 -10.24 -6.00 20.38
C ALA A 118 -8.79 -6.38 20.74
N ILE A 119 -7.88 -6.34 19.77
CA ILE A 119 -6.48 -6.73 19.99
C ILE A 119 -5.70 -5.66 20.76
N HIS A 120 -5.76 -4.40 20.34
CA HIS A 120 -4.89 -3.34 20.89
C HIS A 120 -5.43 -2.68 22.15
N ARG A 121 -6.75 -2.72 22.40
CA ARG A 121 -7.39 -2.09 23.56
C ARG A 121 -7.95 -3.11 24.55
N GLU A 122 -8.64 -4.14 24.05
CA GLU A 122 -9.32 -5.13 24.90
C GLU A 122 -8.43 -6.34 25.24
N ARG A 123 -7.22 -6.43 24.65
CA ARG A 123 -6.28 -7.55 24.81
C ARG A 123 -6.86 -8.92 24.45
N ARG A 124 -7.80 -8.93 23.51
CA ARG A 124 -8.40 -10.13 22.92
C ARG A 124 -7.69 -10.44 21.62
N PHE A 125 -6.94 -11.54 21.59
CA PHE A 125 -6.05 -11.84 20.46
C PHE A 125 -6.78 -12.33 19.21
N LEU A 126 -8.04 -12.78 19.30
CA LEU A 126 -8.84 -13.25 18.17
C LEU A 126 -8.20 -14.43 17.41
N THR A 127 -7.62 -15.37 18.16
CA THR A 127 -6.95 -16.56 17.59
C THR A 127 -7.71 -17.87 17.83
N GLY A 128 -8.62 -17.91 18.80
CA GLY A 128 -9.43 -19.10 19.08
C GLY A 128 -10.70 -19.16 18.23
N ASN A 129 -11.09 -20.35 17.74
CA ASN A 129 -12.30 -20.47 16.94
C ASN A 129 -13.56 -20.03 17.71
N SER A 130 -13.73 -20.45 18.97
CA SER A 130 -14.85 -20.02 19.81
C SER A 130 -14.85 -18.52 20.11
N GLU A 131 -13.66 -17.91 20.21
CA GLU A 131 -13.50 -16.47 20.38
C GLU A 131 -13.95 -15.71 19.11
N LEU A 132 -13.58 -16.22 17.95
CA LEU A 132 -13.98 -15.69 16.65
C LEU A 132 -15.50 -15.85 16.42
N GLU A 133 -16.07 -17.02 16.73
CA GLU A 133 -17.53 -17.24 16.72
C GLU A 133 -18.25 -16.18 17.57
N TYR A 134 -17.77 -15.95 18.80
CA TYR A 134 -18.32 -14.94 19.70
C TYR A 134 -18.14 -13.51 19.15
N PHE A 135 -16.98 -13.21 18.59
CA PHE A 135 -16.68 -11.90 18.00
C PHE A 135 -17.62 -11.60 16.82
N PHE A 136 -17.79 -12.52 15.89
CA PHE A 136 -18.69 -12.36 14.73
C PHE A 136 -20.17 -12.29 15.14
N ARG A 137 -20.56 -12.92 16.26
CA ARG A 137 -21.90 -12.78 16.85
C ARG A 137 -22.24 -11.34 17.22
N GLY A 138 -21.25 -10.53 17.61
CA GLY A 138 -21.43 -9.09 17.85
C GLY A 138 -21.90 -8.30 16.62
N PHE A 139 -21.76 -8.88 15.42
CA PHE A 139 -22.21 -8.31 14.15
C PHE A 139 -23.46 -9.01 13.59
N GLY A 140 -24.17 -9.79 14.41
CA GLY A 140 -25.38 -10.51 14.01
C GLY A 140 -25.12 -11.80 13.23
N ILE A 141 -23.89 -12.31 13.23
CA ILE A 141 -23.52 -13.56 12.54
C ILE A 141 -23.55 -14.72 13.55
N ASN A 142 -24.49 -15.64 13.38
CA ASN A 142 -24.56 -16.82 14.24
C ASN A 142 -23.39 -17.80 13.96
N LYS A 143 -23.22 -18.77 14.87
CA LYS A 143 -22.12 -19.74 14.83
C LYS A 143 -22.12 -20.54 13.52
N GLU A 144 -23.28 -21.01 13.09
CA GLU A 144 -23.45 -21.84 11.90
C GLU A 144 -23.03 -21.06 10.65
N ARG A 145 -23.47 -19.80 10.53
CA ARG A 145 -23.12 -18.92 9.42
C ARG A 145 -21.64 -18.58 9.42
N TYR A 146 -21.07 -18.26 10.58
CA TYR A 146 -19.64 -17.99 10.70
C TYR A 146 -18.84 -19.21 10.25
N ASN A 147 -19.11 -20.40 10.79
CA ASN A 147 -18.38 -21.62 10.46
C ASN A 147 -18.51 -21.99 8.98
N SER A 148 -19.70 -21.87 8.41
CA SER A 148 -19.94 -22.10 6.98
C SER A 148 -19.12 -21.15 6.09
N VAL A 149 -19.03 -19.87 6.44
CA VAL A 149 -18.31 -18.89 5.60
C VAL A 149 -16.80 -18.95 5.83
N SER A 150 -16.34 -19.02 7.08
CA SER A 150 -14.91 -18.99 7.43
C SER A 150 -14.12 -20.18 6.89
N THR A 151 -14.80 -21.32 6.72
CA THR A 151 -14.25 -22.56 6.14
C THR A 151 -14.57 -22.72 4.65
N SER A 152 -15.27 -21.76 4.04
CA SER A 152 -15.64 -21.84 2.63
C SER A 152 -14.42 -21.83 1.70
N PHE A 153 -14.57 -22.50 0.55
CA PHE A 153 -13.55 -22.50 -0.51
C PHE A 153 -13.14 -21.08 -0.93
N GLY A 154 -14.09 -20.13 -0.96
CA GLY A 154 -13.82 -18.74 -1.33
C GLY A 154 -12.90 -18.02 -0.33
N VAL A 155 -13.12 -18.22 0.96
CA VAL A 155 -12.24 -17.67 2.02
C VAL A 155 -10.87 -18.34 1.95
N GLU A 156 -10.83 -19.67 1.79
CA GLU A 156 -9.57 -20.41 1.68
C GLU A 156 -8.73 -19.95 0.48
N ASN A 157 -9.35 -19.84 -0.70
CA ASN A 157 -8.68 -19.32 -1.89
C ASN A 157 -8.18 -17.87 -1.69
N SER A 158 -8.93 -17.04 -0.98
CA SER A 158 -8.54 -15.65 -0.70
C SER A 158 -7.30 -15.57 0.20
N VAL A 159 -7.23 -16.42 1.24
CA VAL A 159 -6.05 -16.56 2.11
C VAL A 159 -4.84 -17.04 1.29
N ASN A 160 -5.01 -18.05 0.44
CA ASN A 160 -3.95 -18.57 -0.41
C ASN A 160 -3.43 -17.52 -1.41
N GLN A 161 -4.32 -16.72 -2.00
CA GLN A 161 -3.92 -15.60 -2.86
C GLN A 161 -3.18 -14.51 -2.09
N ALA A 162 -3.56 -14.22 -0.84
CA ALA A 162 -2.83 -13.28 0.01
C ALA A 162 -1.40 -13.76 0.28
N ASN A 163 -1.24 -15.04 0.61
CA ASN A 163 0.07 -15.67 0.79
C ASN A 163 0.93 -15.62 -0.48
N LYS A 164 0.34 -15.90 -1.64
CA LYS A 164 1.04 -15.78 -2.93
C LYS A 164 1.53 -14.35 -3.17
N ARG A 165 0.65 -13.35 -3.04
CA ARG A 165 1.03 -11.93 -3.23
C ARG A 165 2.13 -11.49 -2.27
N MET A 166 1.99 -11.80 -0.99
CA MET A 166 2.98 -11.49 0.04
C MET A 166 4.37 -12.05 -0.31
N ARG A 167 4.44 -13.29 -0.80
CA ARG A 167 5.69 -13.92 -1.24
C ARG A 167 6.25 -13.27 -2.49
N GLN A 168 5.41 -13.00 -3.49
CA GLN A 168 5.87 -12.39 -4.75
C GLN A 168 6.40 -10.95 -4.54
N TRP A 169 5.83 -10.21 -3.58
CA TRP A 169 6.33 -8.88 -3.19
C TRP A 169 7.47 -8.92 -2.17
N SER A 170 7.94 -10.11 -1.77
CA SER A 170 8.99 -10.29 -0.77
C SER A 170 8.71 -9.49 0.52
N ILE A 171 7.48 -9.53 1.00
CA ILE A 171 7.08 -8.80 2.21
C ILE A 171 7.70 -9.47 3.44
N THR A 172 8.43 -8.68 4.23
CA THR A 172 9.06 -9.12 5.48
C THR A 172 8.58 -8.35 6.71
N ALA A 173 7.80 -7.27 6.51
CA ALA A 173 7.29 -6.43 7.58
C ALA A 173 5.95 -5.79 7.20
N VAL A 174 5.21 -5.29 8.20
CA VAL A 174 3.96 -4.54 8.04
C VAL A 174 3.95 -3.30 8.94
N PRO A 175 3.22 -2.23 8.57
CA PRO A 175 2.52 -2.07 7.30
C PRO A 175 3.50 -1.88 6.14
N THR A 176 3.20 -2.50 5.00
CA THR A 176 3.92 -2.29 3.74
C THR A 176 2.91 -2.03 2.64
N LEU A 177 3.06 -0.93 1.90
CA LEU A 177 2.20 -0.59 0.78
C LEU A 177 2.92 -0.91 -0.53
N ILE A 178 2.20 -1.55 -1.44
CA ILE A 178 2.65 -1.84 -2.78
C ILE A 178 1.93 -0.93 -3.76
N VAL A 179 2.68 -0.14 -4.54
CA VAL A 179 2.13 0.76 -5.55
C VAL A 179 2.38 0.19 -6.95
N ASN A 180 1.29 0.03 -7.69
CA ASN A 180 1.18 -0.52 -9.04
C ASN A 180 1.96 -1.82 -9.28
N GLY A 181 2.06 -2.67 -8.26
CA GLY A 181 2.84 -3.92 -8.34
C GLY A 181 4.34 -3.72 -8.60
N LYS A 182 4.86 -2.49 -8.43
CA LYS A 182 6.24 -2.09 -8.78
C LYS A 182 7.03 -1.58 -7.59
N TYR A 183 6.39 -0.82 -6.70
CA TYR A 183 7.07 -0.13 -5.61
C TYR A 183 6.63 -0.67 -4.27
N LYS A 184 7.57 -0.79 -3.33
CA LYS A 184 7.34 -1.17 -1.95
C LYS A 184 7.66 0.00 -1.04
N VAL A 185 6.70 0.39 -0.19
CA VAL A 185 6.82 1.50 0.74
C VAL A 185 6.52 0.99 2.14
N SER A 186 7.43 1.20 3.08
CA SER A 186 7.26 0.84 4.49
C SER A 186 8.05 1.79 5.38
N ALA A 187 7.63 1.89 6.64
CA ALA A 187 8.34 2.70 7.61
C ALA A 187 9.78 2.19 7.79
N ASN A 188 10.73 3.12 7.85
CA ASN A 188 12.16 2.84 8.02
C ASN A 188 12.85 4.06 8.68
N ARG A 189 14.18 4.05 8.76
CA ARG A 189 14.94 5.16 9.40
C ARG A 189 14.69 6.53 8.76
N SER A 190 14.34 6.57 7.49
CA SER A 190 14.09 7.79 6.70
C SER A 190 12.61 8.09 6.47
N LEU A 191 11.70 7.21 6.90
CA LEU A 191 10.26 7.34 6.64
C LEU A 191 9.44 6.87 7.84
N ARG A 192 8.69 7.79 8.44
CA ARG A 192 7.79 7.49 9.56
C ARG A 192 6.50 6.85 9.05
N THR A 193 5.77 6.15 9.93
CA THR A 193 4.53 5.46 9.54
C THR A 193 3.48 6.43 8.98
N GLU A 194 3.32 7.59 9.60
CA GLU A 194 2.40 8.65 9.19
C GLU A 194 2.77 9.28 7.83
N ASP A 195 4.03 9.22 7.42
CA ASP A 195 4.53 9.81 6.17
C ASP A 195 4.45 8.83 4.97
N ILE A 196 4.15 7.55 5.22
CA ILE A 196 4.06 6.50 4.18
C ILE A 196 3.16 6.95 3.03
N LEU A 197 2.00 7.54 3.34
CA LEU A 197 1.02 7.93 2.32
C LEU A 197 1.51 9.08 1.42
N ASN A 198 2.44 9.91 1.88
CA ASN A 198 3.04 10.95 1.05
C ASN A 198 3.90 10.34 -0.06
N VAL A 199 4.70 9.33 0.29
CA VAL A 199 5.50 8.56 -0.68
C VAL A 199 4.60 7.79 -1.64
N VAL A 200 3.51 7.20 -1.14
CA VAL A 200 2.52 6.51 -1.98
C VAL A 200 1.88 7.48 -2.97
N ASN A 201 1.47 8.67 -2.54
CA ASN A 201 0.90 9.69 -3.43
C ASN A 201 1.89 10.15 -4.50
N PHE A 202 3.15 10.32 -4.11
CA PHE A 202 4.23 10.62 -5.05
C PHE A 202 4.36 9.52 -6.11
N LEU A 203 4.37 8.24 -5.72
CA LEU A 203 4.47 7.12 -6.65
C LEU A 203 3.21 6.94 -7.52
N ILE A 204 2.03 7.22 -6.99
CA ILE A 204 0.79 7.30 -7.78
C ILE A 204 0.93 8.35 -8.86
N LYS A 205 1.41 9.55 -8.53
CA LYS A 205 1.62 10.63 -9.51
C LYS A 205 2.64 10.22 -10.59
N LYS A 206 3.71 9.54 -10.19
CA LYS A 206 4.72 9.00 -11.11
C LYS A 206 4.15 7.97 -12.07
N GLU A 207 3.37 7.01 -11.59
CA GLU A 207 2.73 5.98 -12.42
C GLU A 207 1.63 6.55 -13.31
N ARG A 208 0.92 7.57 -12.85
CA ARG A 208 -0.11 8.25 -13.65
C ARG A 208 0.43 8.78 -14.96
N GLN A 209 1.64 9.36 -14.97
CA GLN A 209 2.30 9.87 -16.17
C GLN A 209 2.63 8.79 -17.22
N LEU A 210 2.53 7.52 -16.84
CA LEU A 210 2.81 6.38 -17.70
C LEU A 210 1.52 5.68 -18.17
N LEU A 211 0.35 6.14 -17.73
CA LEU A 211 -0.92 5.57 -18.18
C LEU A 211 -1.19 6.01 -19.63
N PRO A 212 -1.71 5.12 -20.50
CA PRO A 212 -1.90 5.41 -21.93
C PRO A 212 -2.80 6.61 -22.27
N ASN A 213 -3.49 7.21 -21.30
CA ASN A 213 -4.46 8.30 -21.48
C ASN A 213 -4.32 9.44 -20.45
N SER A 214 -3.14 9.61 -19.82
CA SER A 214 -2.89 10.67 -18.81
C SER A 214 -2.50 12.01 -19.42
#